data_AF-A0A5K0VSB6-F1
#
_entry.id   AF-A0A5K0VSB6-F1
#
_cell.length_a   1.000
_cell.length_b   1.000
_cell.length_c   1.000
_cell.angle_alpha   90.00
_cell.angle_beta   90.00
_cell.angle_gamma   90.00
#
_symmetry.space_group_name_H-M   'P 1'
#
loop_
_entity.id
_entity.type
_entity.pdbx_description
1 polymer ?
#
loop_
_entity_poly.entity_id
_entity_poly.type
_entity_poly.pdbx_seq_one_letter_code
_entity_poly.pdbx_strand_id
1 'polypeptide(L)' 'NMTGTEYVLSEVLEPHLFVIRKQKRDSPEKVTPMLSYYILDGSIYQAPQLCNVFSSRI' A
#
# COMPACT_ATOMS: atom_id res chain seq x y z
N ASN A 1 4.09 15.70 16.16
CA ASN A 1 4.15 14.52 15.27
C ASN A 1 3.00 14.61 14.28
N MET A 2 3.20 14.21 13.02
CA MET A 2 2.16 14.31 11.99
C MET A 2 1.06 13.27 12.22
N THR A 3 -0.17 13.60 11.86
CA THR A 3 -1.35 12.72 11.86
C THR A 3 -2.15 12.95 10.58
N GLY A 4 -3.02 12.01 10.22
CA GLY A 4 -3.81 12.09 9.00
C GLY A 4 -3.49 10.97 8.01
N THR A 5 -3.81 11.20 6.74
CA THR A 5 -3.54 10.25 5.67
C THR A 5 -2.12 10.46 5.17
N GLU A 6 -1.35 9.38 5.09
CA GLU A 6 0.02 9.40 4.58
C GLU A 6 0.27 8.24 3.62
N TYR A 7 1.34 8.38 2.83
CA TYR A 7 1.84 7.35 1.93
C TYR A 7 3.24 6.97 2.37
N VAL A 8 3.49 5.67 2.54
CA VAL A 8 4.79 5.15 2.96
C VAL A 8 5.29 4.11 1.97
N LEU A 9 6.60 4.08 1.74
CA LEU A 9 7.24 3.01 1.02
C LEU A 9 7.31 1.79 1.93
N SER A 10 6.54 0.75 1.63
CA SER A 10 6.44 -0.44 2.48
C SER A 10 7.32 -1.60 2.04
N GLU A 11 7.56 -1.75 0.73
CA GLU A 11 8.46 -2.78 0.19
C GLU A 11 9.23 -2.25 -1.01
N VAL A 12 10.43 -2.78 -1.20
CA VAL A 12 11.35 -2.43 -2.26
C VAL A 12 12.00 -3.70 -2.79
N LEU A 13 11.86 -3.96 -4.08
CA LEU A 13 12.57 -4.99 -4.82
C LEU A 13 13.11 -4.35 -6.10
N GLU A 14 14.28 -3.75 -5.98
CA GLU A 14 14.91 -3.04 -7.09
C GLU A 14 15.31 -4.01 -8.23
N PRO A 15 15.31 -3.53 -9.48
CA PRO A 15 14.84 -2.20 -9.91
C PRO A 15 13.32 -2.15 -10.20
N HIS A 16 12.64 -3.30 -10.14
CA HIS A 16 11.37 -3.47 -10.83
C HIS A 16 10.14 -3.13 -10.00
N LEU A 17 10.19 -3.29 -8.67
CA LEU A 17 9.01 -3.18 -7.82
C LEU A 17 9.25 -2.28 -6.60
N PHE A 18 8.34 -1.33 -6.42
CA PHE A 18 8.14 -0.63 -5.15
C PHE A 18 6.69 -0.78 -4.72
N VAL A 19 6.44 -0.91 -3.42
CA VAL A 19 5.08 -0.95 -2.86
C VAL A 19 4.87 0.28 -2.00
N ILE A 20 3.92 1.13 -2.39
CA ILE A 20 3.47 2.27 -1.58
C ILE A 20 2.20 1.88 -0.84
N ARG A 21 2.16 2.12 0.46
CA ARG A 21 0.98 1.94 1.30
C ARG A 21 0.37 3.28 1.64
N LYS A 22 -0.92 3.44 1.36
CA LYS A 22 -1.76 4.50 1.92
C LYS A 22 -2.24 4.05 3.30
N GLN A 23 -2.04 4.88 4.31
CA GLN A 23 -2.44 4.58 5.67
C GLN A 23 -2.96 5.83 6.40
N LYS A 24 -3.84 5.61 7.38
CA LYS A 24 -4.32 6.65 8.29
C LYS A 24 -3.54 6.56 9.59
N ARG A 25 -2.82 7.62 9.96
CA ARG A 25 -2.09 7.77 11.22
C ARG A 25 -2.92 8.58 12.21
N ASP A 26 -3.30 7.96 13.31
CA ASP A 26 -3.98 8.64 14.44
C ASP A 26 -2.98 9.10 15.51
N SER A 27 -1.89 8.34 15.68
CA SER A 27 -0.77 8.66 16.57
C SER A 27 0.53 8.06 16.02
N PRO A 28 1.70 8.31 16.62
CA PRO A 28 2.96 7.72 16.17
C PRO A 28 2.93 6.18 16.18
N GLU A 29 2.22 5.58 17.14
CA GLU A 29 2.09 4.14 17.34
C GLU A 29 0.80 3.55 16.74
N LYS A 30 -0.18 4.39 16.38
CA LYS A 30 -1.48 3.96 15.85
C LYS A 30 -1.64 4.34 14.38
N VAL A 31 -1.56 3.32 13.53
CA VAL A 31 -1.68 3.45 12.07
C VAL A 31 -2.61 2.36 11.53
N THR A 32 -3.53 2.75 10.65
CA THR A 32 -4.47 1.85 9.97
C THR A 32 -4.12 1.77 8.47
N PRO A 33 -3.66 0.62 7.95
CA PRO A 33 -3.48 0.39 6.51
C PRO A 33 -4.80 0.54 5.75
N MET A 34 -4.77 1.15 4.56
CA MET A 34 -5.97 1.34 3.73
C MET A 34 -5.85 0.68 2.36
N LEU A 35 -4.85 1.08 1.58
CA LEU A 35 -4.62 0.60 0.21
C LEU A 35 -3.12 0.42 -0.01
N SER A 36 -2.79 -0.47 -0.94
CA SER A 36 -1.43 -0.62 -1.46
C SER A 36 -1.40 -0.32 -2.95
N TYR A 37 -0.28 0.20 -3.42
CA TYR A 37 -0.01 0.49 -4.82
C TYR A 37 1.33 -0.15 -5.20
N TYR A 38 1.36 -0.82 -6.34
CA TYR A 38 2.58 -1.33 -6.96
C TYR A 38 3.11 -0.29 -7.94
N ILE A 39 4.39 0.02 -7.85
CA ILE A 39 5.14 0.69 -8.90
C ILE A 39 5.95 -0.39 -9.60
N LEU A 40 5.52 -0.78 -10.80
CA LEU A 40 6.15 -1.80 -11.63
C LEU A 40 6.73 -1.12 -12.86
N ASP A 41 8.06 -1.13 -12.99
CA ASP A 41 8.79 -0.54 -14.12
C ASP A 41 8.33 0.90 -14.45
N GLY A 42 8.10 1.69 -13.40
CA GLY A 42 7.64 3.09 -13.50
C GLY A 42 6.12 3.29 -13.64
N SER A 43 5.34 2.22 -13.78
CA SER A 43 3.87 2.27 -13.87
C SER A 43 3.21 1.99 -12.52
N ILE A 44 2.12 2.72 -12.20
CA ILE A 44 1.45 2.62 -10.90
C ILE A 44 0.14 1.82 -11.02
N TYR A 45 -0.02 0.80 -10.18
CA TYR A 45 -1.22 -0.04 -10.11
C TYR A 45 -1.75 -0.10 -8.68
N GLN A 46 -3.07 -0.06 -8.50
CA GLN A 46 -3.65 -0.36 -7.19
C GLN A 46 -3.60 -1.88 -6.95
N ALA A 47 -3.06 -2.29 -5.81
CA ALA A 47 -3.04 -3.70 -5.42
C ALA A 47 -4.47 -4.21 -5.19
N PRO A 48 -4.79 -5.45 -5.60
CA PRO A 48 -6.08 -6.03 -5.31
C PRO A 48 -6.25 -6.18 -3.79
N GLN A 49 -7.44 -5.86 -3.28
CA GLN A 49 -7.77 -6.17 -1.89
C GLN A 49 -7.74 -7.69 -1.70
N LEU A 50 -7.24 -8.17 -0.55
CA LEU A 50 -7.11 -9.60 -0.27
C LEU A 50 -8.46 -10.34 -0.45
N CYS A 51 -9.57 -9.69 -0.07
CA CYS A 51 -10.94 -10.19 -0.31
C CYS A 51 -11.25 -10.43 -1.79
N ASN A 52 -10.81 -9.54 -2.68
CA ASN A 52 -11.05 -9.65 -4.13
C ASN A 52 -10.24 -10.79 -4.75
N VAL A 53 -9.05 -11.10 -4.22
CA VAL A 53 -8.22 -12.23 -4.68
C VAL A 53 -8.87 -13.58 -4.36
N PHE A 54 -9.56 -13.67 -3.21
CA PHE A 54 -10.32 -14.88 -2.88
C PHE A 54 -11.60 -15.00 -3.70
N SER A 55 -12.35 -13.91 -3.91
CA SER A 55 -13.57 -13.93 -4.72
C SER A 55 -13.32 -14.22 -6.21
N SER A 56 -12.16 -13.89 -6.76
CA SER A 56 -11.82 -14.19 -8.16
C SER A 56 -11.42 -15.64 -8.43
N ARG A 57 -11.31 -16.47 -7.40
CA ARG A 57 -10.93 -17.91 -7.49
C ARG A 57 -12.11 -18.86 -7.24
N ILE A 58 -13.35 -18.36 -7.26
CA ILE A 58 -14.58 -19.14 -7.19
C ILE A 58 -15.17 -19.28 -8.59
#